data_AF-A0A962GV45-F1
#
_entry.id   AF-A0A962GV45-F1
#
_cell.length_a   1.000
_cell.length_b   1.000
_cell.length_c   1.000
_cell.angle_alpha   90.00
_cell.angle_beta   90.00
_cell.angle_gamma   90.00
#
_symmetry.space_group_name_H-M   'P 1'
#
loop_
_entity.id
_entity.type
_entity.pdbx_description
1 polymer ?
#
loop_
_entity_poly.entity_id
_entity_poly.type
_entity_poly.pdbx_seq_one_letter_code
_entity_poly.pdbx_strand_id
1 'polypeptide(L)'
;MKKPLIFCTILFSYGVFAQTPPEVPPFPDSEIIFSEEMDSSNPDILMKQVELSSTAAPEDILDFYKKCEFVDSCEKNDMADNYICKLKTHDVIKSGYVFIDDHQKKGKTNIFMDYFYYKK
;
A
#
# COMPACT_ATOMS: atom_id res chain seq x y z
N MET A 1 54.91 0.63 32.21
CA MET A 1 53.54 1.11 31.89
C MET A 1 52.91 0.12 30.91
N LYS A 2 51.84 -0.59 31.32
CA LYS A 2 51.15 -1.62 30.52
C LYS A 2 49.77 -1.08 30.12
N LYS A 3 49.43 -1.10 28.84
CA LYS A 3 48.08 -0.74 28.32
C LYS A 3 47.20 -2.00 28.31
N PRO A 4 45.93 -1.95 28.75
CA PRO A 4 44.98 -3.01 28.44
C PRO A 4 44.33 -2.75 27.07
N LEU A 5 44.30 -3.78 26.24
CA LEU A 5 43.56 -3.83 24.98
C LEU A 5 42.15 -4.33 25.32
N ILE A 6 41.13 -3.49 25.19
CA ILE A 6 39.73 -3.92 25.35
C ILE A 6 39.23 -4.36 23.97
N PHE A 7 39.02 -5.66 23.80
CA PHE A 7 38.30 -6.25 22.68
C PHE A 7 36.80 -6.02 22.89
N CYS A 8 36.20 -5.12 22.11
CA CYS A 8 34.76 -4.95 22.07
C CYS A 8 34.21 -5.83 20.94
N THR A 9 33.82 -7.06 21.25
CA THR A 9 33.16 -7.95 20.30
C THR A 9 31.72 -7.49 20.14
N ILE A 10 31.43 -6.76 19.07
CA ILE A 10 30.06 -6.39 18.69
C ILE A 10 29.45 -7.62 18.01
N LEU A 11 28.58 -8.32 18.72
CA LEU A 11 27.68 -9.31 18.13
C LEU A 11 26.63 -8.54 17.32
N PHE A 12 26.80 -8.51 15.99
CA PHE A 12 25.77 -8.07 15.07
C PHE A 12 24.73 -9.19 14.98
N SER A 13 23.68 -9.09 15.80
CA SER A 13 22.49 -9.92 15.65
C SER A 13 21.79 -9.50 14.36
N TYR A 14 21.95 -10.29 13.30
CA TYR A 14 21.15 -10.17 12.09
C TYR A 14 19.70 -10.49 12.44
N GLY A 15 18.91 -9.45 12.73
CA GLY A 15 17.46 -9.56 12.73
C GLY A 15 17.04 -9.98 11.34
N VAL A 16 16.48 -11.19 11.22
CA VAL A 16 15.77 -11.63 10.03
C VAL A 16 14.55 -10.70 9.93
N PHE A 17 14.67 -9.62 9.16
CA PHE A 17 13.52 -8.89 8.68
C PHE A 17 12.76 -9.85 7.79
N ALA A 18 11.75 -10.52 8.34
CA ALA A 18 10.69 -11.09 7.53
C ALA A 18 10.08 -9.90 6.77
N GLN A 19 10.55 -9.68 5.55
CA GLN A 19 10.01 -8.67 4.66
C GLN A 19 8.60 -9.12 4.31
N THR A 20 7.61 -8.63 5.04
CA THR A 20 6.24 -8.62 4.57
C THR A 20 6.26 -8.16 3.11
N PRO A 21 5.52 -8.83 2.21
CA PRO A 21 5.39 -8.34 0.85
C PRO A 21 5.10 -6.84 0.87
N PRO A 22 5.77 -6.02 0.04
CA PRO A 22 5.33 -4.65 -0.15
C PRO A 22 3.88 -4.66 -0.62
N GLU A 23 3.00 -4.34 0.32
CA GLU A 23 1.60 -4.04 0.11
C GLU A 23 1.51 -2.62 -0.44
N VAL A 24 0.47 -2.34 -1.25
CA VAL A 24 0.16 -0.95 -1.59
C VAL A 24 -0.08 -0.20 -0.28
N PRO A 25 0.69 0.86 0.03
CA PRO A 25 0.62 1.47 1.35
C PRO A 25 -0.77 2.10 1.55
N PRO A 26 -1.40 1.89 2.72
CA PRO A 26 -2.61 2.62 3.07
C PRO A 26 -2.28 4.11 3.22
N PHE A 27 -3.26 4.98 2.96
CA PHE A 27 -3.10 6.40 3.25
C PHE A 27 -2.86 6.61 4.76
N PRO A 28 -1.91 7.46 5.17
CA PRO A 28 -1.62 7.70 6.59
C PRO A 28 -2.88 8.11 7.38
N ASP A 29 -2.98 7.60 8.61
CA ASP A 29 -4.09 7.91 9.54
C ASP A 29 -5.51 7.50 9.05
N SER A 30 -5.59 6.68 8.00
CA SER A 30 -6.84 6.07 7.57
C SER A 30 -7.25 4.88 8.44
N GLU A 31 -8.56 4.70 8.59
CA GLU A 31 -9.18 3.55 9.27
C GLU A 31 -9.44 2.44 8.25
N ILE A 32 -8.97 1.22 8.51
CA ILE A 32 -9.32 0.05 7.69
C ILE A 32 -10.75 -0.36 8.04
N ILE A 33 -11.67 -0.20 7.09
CA ILE A 33 -13.06 -0.66 7.22
C ILE A 33 -13.17 -2.15 6.90
N PHE A 34 -12.47 -2.57 5.83
CA PHE A 34 -12.55 -3.92 5.30
C PHE A 34 -11.19 -4.33 4.71
N SER A 35 -10.84 -5.60 4.88
CA SER A 35 -9.62 -6.18 4.31
C SER A 35 -9.81 -7.67 4.12
N GLU A 36 -9.84 -8.11 2.86
CA GLU A 36 -9.98 -9.51 2.50
C GLU A 36 -8.89 -9.92 1.51
N GLU A 37 -8.49 -11.17 1.60
CA GLU A 37 -7.58 -11.81 0.68
C GLU A 37 -8.25 -13.04 0.09
N MET A 38 -8.09 -13.25 -1.20
CA MET A 38 -8.75 -14.30 -1.96
C MET A 38 -7.76 -15.00 -2.89
N ASP A 39 -7.97 -16.30 -3.11
CA ASP A 39 -7.26 -17.03 -4.15
C ASP A 39 -7.67 -16.51 -5.53
N SER A 40 -6.69 -16.28 -6.40
CA SER A 40 -6.94 -16.05 -7.82
C SER A 40 -7.03 -17.38 -8.58
N SER A 41 -7.51 -17.34 -9.82
CA SER A 41 -7.47 -18.51 -10.71
C SER A 41 -6.05 -18.96 -11.08
N ASN A 42 -5.06 -18.07 -10.92
CA ASN A 42 -3.65 -18.42 -11.03
C ASN A 42 -3.13 -18.81 -9.64
N PRO A 43 -2.62 -20.04 -9.45
CA PRO A 43 -2.20 -20.53 -8.15
C PRO A 43 -1.06 -19.71 -7.51
N ASP A 44 -0.27 -19.00 -8.31
CA ASP A 44 0.87 -18.18 -7.86
C ASP A 44 0.47 -16.71 -7.56
N ILE A 45 -0.81 -16.37 -7.68
CA ILE A 45 -1.32 -15.01 -7.51
C ILE A 45 -2.46 -15.02 -6.49
N LEU A 46 -2.45 -14.04 -5.58
CA LEU A 46 -3.55 -13.70 -4.69
C LEU A 46 -4.18 -12.39 -5.11
N MET A 47 -5.43 -12.20 -4.69
CA MET A 47 -6.17 -10.95 -4.82
C MET A 47 -6.37 -10.37 -3.43
N LYS A 48 -6.14 -9.06 -3.29
CA LYS A 48 -6.38 -8.30 -2.07
C LYS A 48 -7.43 -7.23 -2.35
N GLN A 49 -8.43 -7.17 -1.49
CA GLN A 49 -9.37 -6.05 -1.43
C GLN A 49 -9.25 -5.36 -0.09
N VAL A 50 -9.16 -4.03 -0.11
CA VAL A 50 -9.07 -3.21 1.10
C VAL A 50 -9.95 -1.98 0.95
N GLU A 51 -10.75 -1.68 1.96
CA GLU A 51 -11.50 -0.43 2.07
C GLU A 51 -10.95 0.37 3.25
N LEU A 52 -10.63 1.63 2.99
CA LEU A 52 -10.15 2.59 3.98
C LEU A 52 -11.10 3.78 4.06
N SER A 53 -11.16 4.41 5.22
CA SER A 53 -11.82 5.69 5.45
C SER A 53 -10.83 6.68 6.01
N SER A 54 -10.77 7.88 5.45
CA SER A 54 -9.91 8.96 5.96
C SER A 54 -10.70 10.25 6.10
N THR A 55 -10.33 11.11 7.04
CA THR A 55 -10.86 12.48 7.13
C THR A 55 -10.12 13.46 6.22
N ALA A 56 -9.05 13.03 5.56
CA ALA A 56 -8.29 13.84 4.60
C ALA A 56 -9.12 14.18 3.36
N ALA A 57 -8.77 15.28 2.71
CA ALA A 57 -9.41 15.69 1.47
C ALA A 57 -9.03 14.72 0.32
N PRO A 58 -9.93 14.45 -0.64
CA PRO A 58 -9.66 13.59 -1.79
C PRO A 58 -8.37 13.94 -2.55
N GLU A 59 -8.08 15.22 -2.70
CA GLU A 59 -6.89 15.76 -3.36
C GLU A 59 -5.59 15.40 -2.64
N ASP A 60 -5.57 15.41 -1.30
CA ASP A 60 -4.39 15.03 -0.52
C ASP A 60 -4.12 13.54 -0.65
N ILE A 61 -5.18 12.73 -0.67
CA ILE A 61 -5.10 11.28 -0.86
C ILE A 61 -4.62 10.97 -2.28
N LEU A 62 -5.16 11.66 -3.29
CA LEU A 62 -4.73 11.54 -4.68
C LEU A 62 -3.25 11.88 -4.84
N ASP A 63 -2.80 12.98 -4.24
CA ASP A 63 -1.40 13.42 -4.30
C ASP A 63 -0.46 12.44 -3.60
N PHE A 64 -0.90 11.81 -2.51
CA PHE A 64 -0.16 10.72 -1.87
C PHE A 64 0.03 9.55 -2.84
N TYR A 65 -1.04 9.05 -3.45
CA TYR A 65 -0.95 7.91 -4.35
C TYR A 65 -0.20 8.22 -5.65
N LYS A 66 -0.29 9.43 -6.21
CA LYS A 66 0.53 9.86 -7.36
C LYS A 66 2.03 9.83 -7.10
N LYS A 67 2.45 10.03 -5.84
CA LYS A 67 3.86 9.97 -5.41
C LYS A 67 4.28 8.58 -4.96
N CYS A 68 3.31 7.67 -4.79
CA CYS A 68 3.56 6.31 -4.37
C CYS A 68 4.27 5.57 -5.50
N GLU A 69 5.34 4.84 -5.16
CA GLU A 69 6.08 4.11 -6.18
C GLU A 69 5.19 3.09 -6.90
N PHE A 70 4.19 2.50 -6.24
CA PHE A 70 3.34 1.46 -6.82
C PHE A 70 2.31 1.94 -7.85
N VAL A 71 2.19 3.25 -8.08
CA VAL A 71 1.17 3.82 -8.97
C VAL A 71 1.78 4.21 -10.31
N ASP A 72 1.13 3.82 -11.41
CA ASP A 72 1.52 4.11 -12.80
C ASP A 72 0.89 5.43 -13.27
N SER A 73 -0.43 5.53 -13.15
CA SER A 73 -1.21 6.71 -13.53
C SER A 73 -2.41 6.88 -12.63
N CYS A 74 -2.91 8.11 -12.51
CA CYS A 74 -4.19 8.40 -11.88
C CYS A 74 -5.03 9.27 -12.80
N GLU A 75 -6.29 8.90 -12.98
CA GLU A 75 -7.25 9.60 -13.83
C GLU A 75 -8.54 9.86 -13.05
N LYS A 76 -9.23 10.94 -13.38
CA LYS A 76 -10.57 11.20 -12.84
C LYS A 76 -11.58 10.41 -13.65
N ASN A 77 -12.49 9.73 -12.97
CA ASN A 77 -13.65 9.07 -13.55
C ASN A 77 -14.93 9.81 -13.13
N ASP A 78 -15.38 10.70 -14.01
CA ASP A 78 -16.56 11.54 -13.80
C ASP A 78 -17.89 10.74 -13.76
N MET A 79 -17.90 9.47 -14.20
CA MET A 79 -19.12 8.65 -14.14
C MET A 79 -19.36 8.04 -12.74
N ALA A 80 -18.30 7.87 -11.96
CA ALA A 80 -18.34 7.24 -10.65
C ALA A 80 -17.86 8.17 -9.53
N ASP A 81 -17.70 9.47 -9.82
CA ASP A 81 -17.26 10.50 -8.88
C ASP A 81 -16.04 10.06 -8.07
N ASN A 82 -15.02 9.52 -8.77
CA ASN A 82 -13.80 9.03 -8.14
C ASN A 82 -12.55 9.28 -8.99
N TYR A 83 -11.39 9.18 -8.34
CA TYR A 83 -10.11 9.03 -8.99
C TYR A 83 -9.74 7.55 -9.06
N ILE A 84 -9.25 7.11 -10.21
CA ILE A 84 -8.75 5.75 -10.43
C ILE A 84 -7.24 5.85 -10.63
N CYS A 85 -6.49 5.34 -9.66
CA CYS A 85 -5.05 5.19 -9.73
C CYS A 85 -4.70 3.75 -10.11
N LYS A 86 -4.20 3.56 -11.33
CA LYS A 86 -3.72 2.27 -11.82
C LYS A 86 -2.39 1.92 -11.18
N LEU A 87 -2.28 0.69 -10.67
CA LEU A 87 -1.03 0.21 -10.11
C LEU A 87 -0.07 -0.24 -11.21
N LYS A 88 1.21 0.08 -11.05
CA LYS A 88 2.27 -0.44 -11.91
C LYS A 88 2.52 -1.91 -11.59
N THR A 89 2.80 -2.72 -12.61
CA THR A 89 3.38 -4.05 -12.37
C THR A 89 4.75 -3.87 -11.74
N HIS A 90 4.99 -4.56 -10.63
CA HIS A 90 6.21 -4.54 -9.84
C HIS A 90 6.54 -5.98 -9.39
N ASP A 91 7.67 -6.17 -8.72
CA ASP A 91 8.12 -7.48 -8.20
C ASP A 91 7.11 -8.19 -7.30
N VAL A 92 6.09 -7.47 -6.82
CA VAL A 92 5.10 -7.97 -5.85
C VAL A 92 3.67 -7.72 -6.33
N ILE A 93 3.39 -6.54 -6.87
CA ILE A 93 2.08 -6.22 -7.46
C ILE A 93 2.03 -6.68 -8.91
N LYS A 94 1.08 -7.55 -9.23
CA LYS A 94 0.83 -7.96 -10.62
C LYS A 94 0.08 -6.87 -11.38
N SER A 95 -1.02 -6.41 -10.82
CA SER A 95 -1.95 -5.44 -11.41
C SER A 95 -3.00 -5.05 -10.38
N GLY A 96 -3.60 -3.87 -10.52
CA GLY A 96 -4.72 -3.48 -9.69
C GLY A 96 -4.98 -1.98 -9.76
N TYR A 97 -5.85 -1.51 -8.88
CA TYR A 97 -6.29 -0.12 -8.82
C TYR A 97 -6.47 0.34 -7.38
N VAL A 98 -6.27 1.64 -7.18
CA VAL A 98 -6.74 2.39 -6.02
C VAL A 98 -7.83 3.33 -6.52
N PHE A 99 -8.99 3.28 -5.90
CA PHE A 99 -10.14 4.14 -6.14
C PHE A 99 -10.27 5.10 -4.96
N ILE A 100 -10.40 6.39 -5.24
CA ILE A 100 -10.50 7.44 -4.21
C ILE A 100 -11.76 8.23 -4.53
N ASP A 101 -12.74 8.25 -3.63
CA ASP A 101 -13.93 9.10 -3.80
C ASP A 101 -13.50 10.55 -4.06
N ASP A 102 -14.06 11.21 -5.07
CA ASP A 102 -13.68 12.59 -5.42
C ASP A 102 -14.32 13.66 -4.52
N HIS A 103 -15.13 13.20 -3.56
CA HIS A 103 -15.85 14.02 -2.59
C HIS A 103 -15.89 13.34 -1.21
N GLN A 104 -15.99 14.16 -0.17
CA GLN A 104 -16.21 13.66 1.18
C GLN A 104 -17.69 13.39 1.43
N LYS A 105 -17.98 12.22 2.00
CA LYS A 105 -19.30 11.87 2.53
C LYS A 105 -19.24 11.84 4.05
N LYS A 106 -20.02 12.72 4.70
CA LYS A 106 -20.01 12.90 6.17
C LYS A 106 -18.60 13.21 6.73
N GLY A 107 -17.81 14.00 6.00
CA GLY A 107 -16.46 14.40 6.41
C GLY A 107 -15.41 13.29 6.29
N LYS A 108 -15.72 12.19 5.60
CA LYS A 108 -14.78 11.12 5.28
C LYS A 108 -14.68 10.92 3.77
N THR A 109 -13.49 10.63 3.28
CA THR A 109 -13.18 10.15 1.94
C THR A 109 -12.95 8.65 2.03
N ASN A 110 -13.63 7.86 1.19
CA ASN A 110 -13.35 6.42 1.13
C ASN A 110 -12.30 6.13 0.06
N ILE A 111 -11.51 5.12 0.34
CA ILE A 111 -10.47 4.62 -0.55
C ILE A 111 -10.70 3.13 -0.68
N PHE A 112 -10.84 2.65 -1.91
CA PHE A 112 -10.96 1.23 -2.20
C PHE A 112 -9.74 0.77 -2.99
N MET A 113 -9.14 -0.33 -2.58
CA MET A 113 -8.00 -0.92 -3.27
C MET A 113 -8.35 -2.34 -3.67
N ASP A 114 -8.17 -2.66 -4.95
CA ASP A 114 -8.34 -4.00 -5.49
C ASP A 114 -7.13 -4.33 -6.34
N TYR A 115 -6.33 -5.30 -5.89
CA TYR A 115 -5.11 -5.66 -6.58
C TYR A 115 -4.73 -7.12 -6.46
N PHE A 116 -4.09 -7.60 -7.53
CA PHE A 116 -3.45 -8.90 -7.61
C PHE A 116 -1.98 -8.78 -7.25
N TYR A 117 -1.47 -9.73 -6.48
CA TYR A 117 -0.09 -9.77 -6.06
C TYR A 117 0.46 -11.21 -6.09
N TYR A 118 1.78 -11.35 -6.29
CA TYR A 118 2.43 -12.65 -6.36
C TYR A 118 2.56 -13.29 -4.98
N LYS A 119 2.20 -14.57 -4.84
CA LYS A 119 2.49 -15.37 -3.65
C LYS A 119 4.02 -15.45 -3.49
N LYS A 120 4.55 -14.98 -2.37
CA LYS A 120 5.98 -15.14 -2.05
C LYS A 120 6.29 -16.58 -1.66
#